data_AF-A0A957QKJ7-F1
#
_entry.id   AF-A0A957QKJ7-F1
#
_cell.length_a   1.000
_cell.length_b   1.000
_cell.length_c   1.000
_cell.angle_alpha   90.00
_cell.angle_beta   90.00
_cell.angle_gamma   90.00
#
_symmetry.space_group_name_H-M   'P 1'
#
loop_
_entity.id
_entity.type
_entity.pdbx_description
1 polymer ?
#
loop_
_entity_poly.entity_id
_entity_poly.type
_entity_poly.pdbx_seq_one_letter_code
_entity_poly.pdbx_strand_id
1 'polypeptide(L)' 'MKNIENLKTGDVAVVGIPSDANSSFMRGPALAPARIRQVLLAGSANMTTELGLDLEQHDDWGFAGDLALTV' A
#
# COMPACT_ATOMS: atom_id res chain seq x y z
N MET A 1 8.39 6.79 -1.06
CA MET A 1 7.31 6.55 -2.04
C MET A 1 7.96 6.22 -3.36
N LYS A 2 7.61 5.09 -3.98
CA LYS A 2 8.11 4.72 -5.31
C LYS A 2 7.39 5.55 -6.37
N ASN A 3 8.17 6.12 -7.28
CA ASN A 3 7.62 6.72 -8.50
C ASN A 3 7.30 5.58 -9.49
N ILE A 4 6.06 5.55 -9.99
CA ILE A 4 5.60 4.53 -10.93
C ILE A 4 6.42 4.51 -12.23
N GLU A 5 6.98 5.66 -12.64
CA GLU A 5 7.78 5.79 -13.86
C GLU A 5 9.14 5.09 -13.75
N ASN A 6 9.58 4.79 -12.53
CA ASN A 6 10.88 4.16 -12.26
C ASN A 6 10.77 2.65 -11.94
N LEU A 7 9.58 2.07 -12.03
CA LEU A 7 9.36 0.65 -11.75
C LEU A 7 9.99 -0.21 -12.84
N LYS A 8 10.60 -1.33 -12.44
CA LYS A 8 11.20 -2.32 -13.33
C LYS A 8 10.38 -3.61 -13.32
N THR A 9 10.55 -4.43 -14.35
CA THR A 9 9.98 -5.79 -14.36
C THR A 9 10.46 -6.57 -13.13
N GLY A 10 9.53 -7.07 -12.33
CA GLY A 10 9.82 -7.79 -11.09
C GLY A 10 9.61 -6.97 -9.81
N ASP A 11 9.53 -5.63 -9.90
CA ASP A 11 9.21 -4.79 -8.76
C ASP A 11 7.77 -5.03 -8.27
N VAL A 12 7.58 -4.92 -6.96
CA VAL A 12 6.26 -4.95 -6.31
C VAL A 12 5.89 -3.56 -5.82
N ALA A 13 4.89 -2.95 -6.43
CA ALA A 13 4.37 -1.65 -6.03
C ALA A 13 2.97 -1.77 -5.41
N VAL A 14 2.79 -1.19 -4.22
CA VAL A 14 1.50 -1.13 -3.54
C VAL A 14 0.81 0.20 -3.89
N VAL A 15 -0.33 0.10 -4.57
CA VAL A 15 -1.17 1.25 -4.96
C VAL A 15 -2.47 1.21 -4.15
N GLY A 16 -2.86 2.35 -3.57
CA GLY A 16 -4.15 2.49 -2.92
C GLY A 16 -5.22 3.01 -3.87
N ILE A 17 -6.40 2.39 -3.84
CA ILE A 17 -7.60 2.85 -4.52
C ILE A 17 -8.63 3.17 -3.44
N PRO A 18 -8.72 4.43 -2.97
CA PRO A 18 -9.61 4.81 -1.87
C PRO A 18 -11.06 4.97 -2.34
N SER A 19 -11.69 3.86 -2.73
CA SER A 19 -13.09 3.85 -3.18
C SER A 19 -13.92 2.86 -2.38
N ASP A 20 -15.14 3.29 -2.05
CA ASP A 20 -16.21 2.42 -1.59
C ASP A 20 -17.52 2.67 -2.37
N ALA A 21 -17.42 3.29 -3.56
CA ALA A 21 -18.54 3.67 -4.44
C ALA A 21 -19.55 2.54 -4.66
N ASN A 22 -19.06 1.29 -4.72
CA ASN A 22 -19.83 0.09 -5.01
C ASN A 22 -20.27 -0.70 -3.76
N SER A 23 -20.05 -0.17 -2.55
CA SER A 23 -20.52 -0.81 -1.33
C SER A 23 -22.05 -0.79 -1.24
N SER A 24 -22.67 -1.96 -1.01
CA SER A 24 -24.12 -2.14 -0.92
C SER A 24 -24.68 -2.15 0.51
N PHE A 25 -23.81 -2.23 1.52
CA PHE A 25 -24.22 -2.27 2.94
C PHE A 25 -23.61 -1.12 3.75
N MET A 26 -22.28 -1.04 3.83
CA MET A 26 -21.58 0.02 4.57
C MET A 26 -20.45 0.67 3.77
N ARG A 27 -20.30 1.97 3.99
CA ARG A 27 -19.17 2.79 3.53
C ARG A 27 -18.05 2.77 4.58
N GLY A 28 -16.81 2.94 4.16
CA GLY A 28 -15.64 2.77 5.00
C GLY A 28 -14.39 2.26 4.27
N PRO A 29 -14.48 1.31 3.32
CA PRO A 29 -13.30 0.80 2.60
C PRO A 29 -12.47 1.88 1.91
N ALA A 30 -13.07 3.02 1.53
CA ALA A 30 -12.33 4.17 0.99
C ALA A 30 -11.23 4.68 1.92
N LEU A 31 -11.36 4.51 3.24
CA LEU A 31 -10.37 4.91 4.25
C LEU A 31 -9.27 3.87 4.47
N ALA A 32 -9.41 2.66 3.90
CA ALA A 32 -8.53 1.53 4.17
C ALA A 32 -7.08 1.75 3.71
N PRO A 33 -6.78 2.29 2.50
CA PRO A 33 -5.41 2.38 2.02
C PRO A 33 -4.48 3.14 2.98
N ALA A 34 -4.91 4.29 3.48
CA ALA A 34 -4.13 5.09 4.43
C ALA A 34 -3.93 4.36 5.77
N ARG A 35 -4.97 3.71 6.29
CA ARG A 35 -4.92 2.95 7.55
C ARG A 35 -4.00 1.73 7.47
N ILE A 36 -4.04 1.00 6.36
CA ILE A 36 -3.17 -0.17 6.13
C ILE A 36 -1.70 0.25 6.18
N ARG A 37 -1.34 1.33 5.46
CA ARG A 37 0.04 1.86 5.50
C ARG A 37 0.45 2.34 6.88
N GLN A 38 -0.44 3.05 7.56
CA GLN A 38 -0.19 3.54 8.91
C GLN A 38 0.14 2.38 9.86
N VAL A 39 -0.65 1.31 9.87
CA VAL A 39 -0.45 0.17 10.78
C VAL A 39 0.80 -0.62 10.41
N LEU A 40 1.06 -0.83 9.12
CA LEU A 40 2.28 -1.52 8.69
C LEU A 40 3.55 -0.81 9.17
N LEU A 41 3.52 0.53 9.18
CA LEU A 41 4.65 1.37 9.58
C LEU A 41 4.59 1.83 11.05
N ALA A 42 3.66 1.29 11.86
CA ALA A 42 3.45 1.74 13.23
C ALA A 42 4.53 1.27 14.22
N GLY A 43 5.46 0.41 13.80
CA GLY A 43 6.58 -0.06 14.61
C GLY A 43 6.22 -1.09 15.70
N SER A 44 4.94 -1.46 15.83
CA SER A 44 4.52 -2.57 16.71
C SER A 44 4.91 -3.94 16.14
N ALA A 45 5.17 -4.01 14.84
CA ALA A 45 5.74 -5.15 14.13
C ALA A 45 6.98 -4.67 13.35
N ASN A 46 7.83 -5.61 12.95
CA ASN A 46 8.92 -5.33 12.01
C ASN A 46 8.44 -5.45 10.56
N MET A 47 9.30 -5.07 9.62
CA MET A 47 9.05 -5.16 8.18
C MET A 47 9.48 -6.51 7.57
N THR A 48 9.76 -7.51 8.41
CA THR A 48 10.17 -8.84 7.98
C THR A 48 8.96 -9.73 7.74
N THR A 49 8.86 -10.29 6.54
CA THR A 49 7.79 -11.22 6.14
C THR A 49 8.00 -12.61 6.75
N GLU A 50 6.99 -13.48 6.68
CA GLU A 50 7.08 -14.88 7.14
C GLU A 50 8.13 -15.72 6.36
N LEU A 51 8.52 -15.28 5.16
CA LEU A 51 9.61 -15.86 4.38
C LEU A 51 11.00 -15.39 4.83
N GLY A 52 11.07 -14.54 5.86
CA GLY A 52 12.32 -13.96 6.36
C GLY A 52 12.87 -12.80 5.52
N LEU A 53 12.12 -12.31 4.52
CA LEU A 53 12.51 -11.16 3.71
C LEU A 53 12.21 -9.86 4.45
N ASP A 54 13.21 -8.99 4.60
CA ASP A 54 13.07 -7.67 5.22
C ASP A 54 12.76 -6.60 4.17
N LEU A 55 11.51 -6.13 4.15
CA LEU A 55 11.05 -5.17 3.15
C LEU A 55 11.74 -3.80 3.24
N GLU A 56 12.38 -3.46 4.36
CA GLU A 56 13.17 -2.22 4.48
C GLU A 56 14.50 -2.28 3.72
N GLN A 57 15.01 -3.47 3.44
CA GLN A 57 16.27 -3.70 2.72
C GLN A 57 16.07 -3.98 1.23
N HIS A 58 14.83 -3.90 0.75
CA HIS A 58 14.42 -4.32 -0.58
C HIS A 58 13.97 -3.13 -1.43
N ASP A 59 14.84 -2.68 -2.33
CA ASP A 59 14.57 -1.58 -3.26
C ASP A 59 13.53 -1.93 -4.33
N ASP A 60 13.19 -3.22 -4.50
CA ASP A 60 12.20 -3.74 -5.46
C ASP A 60 10.75 -3.66 -4.92
N TRP A 61 10.55 -3.37 -3.63
CA TRP A 61 9.24 -3.21 -3.01
C TRP A 61 8.93 -1.77 -2.58
N GLY A 62 7.65 -1.34 -2.63
CA GLY A 62 7.25 -0.10 -1.95
C GLY A 62 5.88 0.47 -2.33
N PHE A 63 5.49 1.55 -1.65
CA PHE A 63 4.22 2.24 -1.89
C PHE A 63 4.32 3.25 -3.04
N ALA A 64 3.36 3.19 -3.97
CA ALA A 64 3.18 4.13 -5.08
C ALA A 64 2.11 5.22 -4.80
N GLY A 65 1.52 5.21 -3.60
CA GLY A 65 0.53 6.21 -3.17
C GLY A 65 -0.92 5.82 -3.49
N ASP A 66 -1.81 6.79 -3.34
CA ASP A 66 -3.25 6.62 -3.57
C ASP A 66 -3.66 7.32 -4.86
N LEU A 67 -4.59 6.69 -5.60
CA LEU A 67 -5.20 7.32 -6.75
C LEU A 67 -6.11 8.48 -6.30
N ALA A 68 -5.91 9.65 -6.91
CA ALA A 68 -6.79 10.79 -6.74
C ALA A 68 -8.12 10.54 -7.48
N LEU A 69 -9.05 9.89 -6.80
CA LEU A 69 -10.40 9.68 -7.31
C LEU A 69 -11.23 10.95 -7.07
N THR A 70 -11.85 11.46 -8.13
CA THR A 70 -12.92 12.45 -8.00
C THR A 70 -14.20 11.66 -7.77
N VAL A 71 -14.75 11.76 -6.56
CA VAL A 71 -16.04 11.15 -6.18
C VAL A 71 -17.16 12.11 -6.52
#